data_AF-A0A0M8XE32-F1
#
_entry.id   AF-A0A0M8XE32-F1
#
_cell.length_a   1.000
_cell.length_b   1.000
_cell.length_c   1.000
_cell.angle_alpha   90.00
_cell.angle_beta   90.00
_cell.angle_gamma   90.00
#
_symmetry.space_group_name_H-M   'P 1'
#
loop_
_entity.id
_entity.type
_entity.pdbx_description
1 polymer ?
#
loop_
_entity_poly.entity_id
_entity_poly.type
_entity_poly.pdbx_seq_one_letter_code
_entity_poly.pdbx_strand_id
1 'polypeptide(L)'
;MDSDRTSLMARLLCTHPAVTAATVTAGADGRESVAWLVPDPSRAPLLHRAAALEATGRLGTLGWHEPADDLRVAGVNRSETDFLYREIFAGNAYFKHGVTLPPDAVVVDAGANIGMFTLAVARRSPGARVIAVEPVEELAAAAAVNAELHGVDAVVLRCALGRAESETDFTYYPHNSVMSGGFAQADEDLDVLRGYLLTGEGAEDGAHLDRLAADRMTAVRRRVPTTTLTRIAAEHGLTRIDLLKVDVEKAEAQVLDGIDAALWPRIDRIVMEVHDIDGRLASVLGTLTAQGFSVTHEQDPRLTLTPCHHVYAHRPEATAHDREPSSGTVTAVDHGPNLRTLDRELRALLTREDPSAGTPGRFVVVPGLDKAITESPAPAPDATGRTGHLAEIWAGLFGSQAVRPDADFFDLGGDSLTAVRLLAQVEERLGEDALTPDLIFTDGTFGGLAAAIEASAPERASAAAGTHRAGGEERSPEHGDL
;
A
#
# COMPACT_ATOMS: atom_id res chain seq x y z
N MET A 1 -15.93 25.91 28.54
CA MET A 1 -15.37 26.54 27.33
C MET A 1 -14.91 25.50 26.32
N ASP A 2 -14.09 24.51 26.72
CA ASP A 2 -13.59 23.52 25.74
C ASP A 2 -14.68 22.55 25.22
N SER A 3 -15.61 22.10 26.09
CA SER A 3 -16.73 21.23 25.71
C SER A 3 -17.77 21.88 24.78
N ASP A 4 -18.00 23.19 24.89
CA ASP A 4 -18.91 23.91 23.99
C ASP A 4 -18.30 24.05 22.60
N ARG A 5 -16.97 24.25 22.54
CA ARG A 5 -16.20 24.38 21.30
C ARG A 5 -16.14 23.07 20.52
N THR A 6 -15.82 21.95 21.19
CA THR A 6 -15.81 20.62 20.55
C THR A 6 -17.21 20.23 20.07
N SER A 7 -18.25 20.58 20.83
CA SER A 7 -19.65 20.36 20.44
C SER A 7 -20.07 21.20 19.22
N LEU A 8 -19.63 22.45 19.14
CA LEU A 8 -19.89 23.29 17.96
C LEU A 8 -19.18 22.73 16.72
N MET A 9 -17.91 22.37 16.85
CA MET A 9 -17.13 21.79 15.76
C MET A 9 -17.75 20.49 15.24
N ALA A 10 -18.15 19.58 16.12
CA ALA A 10 -18.86 18.35 15.74
C ALA A 10 -20.15 18.63 14.95
N ARG A 11 -20.95 19.63 15.36
CA ARG A 11 -22.17 20.02 14.62
C ARG A 11 -21.84 20.58 13.24
N LEU A 12 -20.80 21.41 13.11
CA LEU A 12 -20.36 21.94 11.82
C LEU A 12 -19.91 20.82 10.88
N LEU A 13 -19.14 19.85 11.37
CA LEU A 13 -18.69 18.69 10.57
C LEU A 13 -19.88 17.89 10.01
N CYS A 14 -20.96 17.73 10.78
CA CYS A 14 -22.18 17.06 10.33
C CYS A 14 -22.98 17.84 9.27
N THR A 15 -22.61 19.08 8.93
CA THR A 15 -23.24 19.80 7.81
C THR A 15 -22.67 19.38 6.46
N HIS A 16 -21.51 18.70 6.45
CA HIS A 16 -20.91 18.18 5.24
C HIS A 16 -21.68 16.93 4.75
N PRO A 17 -22.05 16.83 3.46
CA PRO A 17 -22.88 15.74 2.95
C PRO A 17 -22.25 14.35 3.12
N ALA A 18 -20.93 14.26 3.21
CA ALA A 18 -20.20 13.01 3.43
C ALA A 18 -20.17 12.53 4.89
N VAL A 19 -20.68 13.31 5.85
CA VAL A 19 -20.57 13.01 7.30
C VAL A 19 -21.96 12.88 7.91
N THR A 20 -22.33 11.67 8.33
CA THR A 20 -23.61 11.40 9.00
C THR A 20 -23.59 11.82 10.46
N ALA A 21 -22.47 11.57 11.15
CA ALA A 21 -22.29 11.92 12.56
C ALA A 21 -20.82 12.22 12.85
N ALA A 22 -20.56 13.07 13.84
CA ALA A 22 -19.21 13.37 14.29
C ALA A 22 -19.15 13.59 15.80
N THR A 23 -18.01 13.28 16.41
CA THR A 23 -17.65 13.77 17.74
C THR A 23 -16.21 14.26 17.74
N VAL A 24 -15.88 15.18 18.64
CA VAL A 24 -14.53 15.71 18.78
C VAL A 24 -14.07 15.50 20.21
N THR A 25 -12.94 14.83 20.37
CA THR A 25 -12.29 14.62 21.67
C THR A 25 -11.01 15.47 21.74
N ALA A 26 -10.79 16.12 22.88
CA ALA A 26 -9.49 16.72 23.17
C ALA A 26 -8.47 15.61 23.45
N GLY A 27 -7.24 15.79 22.98
CA GLY A 27 -6.10 14.92 23.28
C GLY A 27 -5.68 15.05 24.73
N ALA A 28 -4.91 14.06 25.22
CA ALA A 28 -4.54 13.94 26.63
C ALA A 28 -3.77 15.16 27.18
N ASP A 29 -3.10 15.92 26.32
CA ASP A 29 -2.35 17.14 26.63
C ASP A 29 -3.16 18.43 26.45
N GLY A 30 -4.41 18.32 25.98
CA GLY A 30 -5.30 19.44 25.68
C GLY A 30 -4.91 20.29 24.45
N ARG A 31 -3.91 19.87 23.67
CA ARG A 31 -3.37 20.66 22.54
C ARG A 31 -3.82 20.13 21.18
N GLU A 32 -3.93 18.82 21.00
CA GLU A 32 -4.44 18.23 19.77
C GLU A 32 -5.86 17.70 19.95
N SER A 33 -6.78 18.01 19.03
CA SER A 33 -8.12 17.41 19.05
C SER A 33 -8.30 16.41 17.92
N VAL A 34 -9.03 15.34 18.18
CA VAL A 34 -9.34 14.28 17.22
C VAL A 34 -10.81 14.37 16.86
N ALA A 35 -11.11 14.48 15.57
CA ALA A 35 -12.47 14.42 15.05
C ALA A 35 -12.76 13.00 14.56
N TRP A 36 -13.74 12.35 15.19
CA TRP A 36 -14.23 11.03 14.82
C TRP A 36 -15.47 11.20 13.95
N LEU A 37 -15.44 10.63 12.74
CA LEU A 37 -16.44 10.82 11.70
C LEU A 37 -17.12 9.50 11.37
N VAL A 38 -18.45 9.52 11.25
CA VAL A 38 -19.23 8.43 10.66
C VAL A 38 -19.54 8.82 9.21
N PRO A 39 -18.91 8.16 8.20
CA PRO A 39 -19.13 8.49 6.80
C PRO A 39 -20.52 8.11 6.32
N ASP A 40 -21.12 8.96 5.50
CA ASP A 40 -22.43 8.70 4.90
C ASP A 40 -22.34 7.57 3.86
N PRO A 41 -23.19 6.53 3.95
CA PRO A 41 -23.11 5.37 3.06
C PRO A 41 -23.44 5.68 1.60
N SER A 42 -24.12 6.79 1.32
CA SER A 42 -24.51 7.21 -0.05
C SER A 42 -23.60 8.27 -0.63
N ARG A 43 -23.05 9.16 0.20
CA ARG A 43 -22.19 10.29 -0.22
C ARG A 43 -20.70 10.02 -0.05
N ALA A 44 -20.32 9.09 0.83
CA ALA A 44 -18.95 8.62 1.02
C ALA A 44 -18.91 7.09 1.16
N PRO A 45 -19.42 6.33 0.16
CA PRO A 45 -19.49 4.88 0.23
C PRO A 45 -18.13 4.20 0.41
N LEU A 46 -17.05 4.78 -0.15
CA LEU A 46 -15.68 4.27 0.03
C LEU A 46 -15.26 4.30 1.50
N LEU A 47 -15.35 5.46 2.16
CA LEU A 47 -14.98 5.62 3.57
C LEU A 47 -15.92 4.85 4.49
N HIS A 48 -17.21 4.77 4.15
CA HIS A 48 -18.17 3.98 4.90
C HIS A 48 -17.77 2.49 4.93
N ARG A 49 -17.44 1.92 3.76
CA ARG A 49 -16.98 0.52 3.66
C ARG A 49 -15.62 0.32 4.32
N ALA A 50 -14.69 1.27 4.18
CA ALA A 50 -13.38 1.22 4.83
C ALA A 50 -13.53 1.13 6.36
N ALA A 51 -14.36 1.99 6.96
CA ALA A 51 -14.60 1.98 8.40
C ALA A 51 -15.27 0.69 8.88
N ALA A 52 -16.18 0.12 8.09
CA ALA A 52 -16.80 -1.17 8.39
C ALA A 52 -15.79 -2.33 8.32
N LEU A 53 -14.96 -2.37 7.27
CA LEU A 53 -13.92 -3.39 7.08
C LEU A 53 -12.89 -3.36 8.21
N GLU A 54 -12.41 -2.18 8.58
CA GLU A 54 -11.46 -1.97 9.67
C GLU A 54 -12.02 -2.45 11.00
N ALA A 55 -13.30 -2.17 11.29
CA ALA A 55 -13.97 -2.64 12.50
C ALA A 55 -14.17 -4.16 12.59
N THR A 56 -14.03 -4.89 11.47
CA THR A 56 -14.01 -6.36 11.49
C THR A 56 -12.62 -6.95 11.81
N GLY A 57 -11.57 -6.12 11.88
CA GLY A 57 -10.19 -6.56 12.05
C GLY A 57 -9.56 -7.18 10.81
N ARG A 58 -10.27 -7.20 9.66
CA ARG A 58 -9.79 -7.79 8.41
C ARG A 58 -8.64 -7.05 7.75
N LEU A 59 -8.37 -5.81 8.18
CA LEU A 59 -7.21 -5.06 7.72
C LEU A 59 -5.89 -5.67 8.25
N GLY A 60 -5.92 -6.32 9.42
CA GLY A 60 -4.75 -7.00 9.99
C GLY A 60 -3.56 -6.05 10.16
N THR A 61 -2.45 -6.36 9.50
CA THR A 61 -1.23 -5.53 9.49
C THR A 61 -1.16 -4.57 8.30
N LEU A 62 -2.18 -4.52 7.44
CA LEU A 62 -2.21 -3.64 6.27
C LEU A 62 -2.51 -2.20 6.69
N GLY A 63 -1.99 -1.24 5.92
CA GLY A 63 -2.30 0.17 6.06
C GLY A 63 -3.26 0.66 4.98
N TRP A 64 -4.03 1.71 5.27
CA TRP A 64 -4.78 2.44 4.25
C TRP A 64 -3.85 3.40 3.50
N HIS A 65 -3.88 3.33 2.17
CA HIS A 65 -3.12 4.18 1.27
C HIS A 65 -4.05 4.88 0.27
N GLU A 66 -3.75 6.13 -0.05
CA GLU A 66 -4.58 6.98 -0.91
C GLU A 66 -3.73 7.58 -2.05
N PRO A 67 -3.37 6.79 -3.08
CA PRO A 67 -2.49 7.24 -4.16
C PRO A 67 -3.16 8.26 -5.10
N ALA A 68 -4.48 8.43 -5.03
CA ALA A 68 -5.26 9.41 -5.79
C ALA A 68 -6.50 9.86 -5.02
N ASP A 69 -7.09 11.01 -5.40
CA ASP A 69 -8.29 11.59 -4.76
C ASP A 69 -9.51 10.65 -4.78
N ASP A 70 -9.57 9.71 -5.73
CA ASP A 70 -10.67 8.76 -5.92
C ASP A 70 -10.30 7.30 -5.59
N LEU A 71 -9.12 7.08 -5.01
CA LEU A 71 -8.59 5.74 -4.73
C LEU A 71 -8.11 5.65 -3.29
N ARG A 72 -8.67 4.68 -2.56
CA ARG A 72 -8.17 4.20 -1.27
C ARG A 72 -7.99 2.70 -1.36
N VAL A 73 -6.86 2.18 -0.89
CA VAL A 73 -6.55 0.76 -0.92
C VAL A 73 -5.86 0.34 0.37
N ALA A 74 -6.13 -0.87 0.82
CA ALA A 74 -5.31 -1.57 1.80
C ALA A 74 -4.04 -2.07 1.12
N GLY A 75 -2.88 -1.80 1.72
CA GLY A 75 -1.59 -2.20 1.18
C GLY A 75 -0.53 -2.37 2.26
N VAL A 76 0.55 -3.07 1.93
CA VAL A 76 1.64 -3.38 2.87
C VAL A 76 2.45 -2.13 3.19
N ASN A 77 2.80 -1.35 2.17
CA ASN A 77 3.48 -0.07 2.33
C ASN A 77 3.06 0.92 1.22
N ARG A 78 3.30 2.20 1.51
CA ARG A 78 2.83 3.29 0.66
C ARG A 78 3.59 3.35 -0.67
N SER A 79 4.91 3.20 -0.62
CA SER A 79 5.76 3.39 -1.79
C SER A 79 5.51 2.34 -2.87
N GLU A 80 5.25 1.09 -2.50
CA GLU A 80 4.80 0.06 -3.45
C GLU A 80 3.42 0.37 -4.01
N THR A 81 2.49 0.82 -3.16
CA THR A 81 1.16 1.23 -3.61
C THR A 81 1.23 2.37 -4.64
N ASP A 82 2.05 3.38 -4.38
CA ASP A 82 2.27 4.53 -5.27
C ASP A 82 3.02 4.12 -6.55
N PHE A 83 3.93 3.14 -6.47
CA PHE A 83 4.57 2.55 -7.64
C PHE A 83 3.53 1.85 -8.55
N LEU A 84 2.76 0.92 -7.98
CA LEU A 84 1.71 0.19 -8.70
C LEU A 84 0.67 1.15 -9.29
N TYR A 85 0.29 2.20 -8.56
CA TYR A 85 -0.62 3.23 -9.07
C TYR A 85 -0.04 3.94 -10.30
N ARG A 86 1.22 4.40 -10.21
CA ARG A 86 1.88 5.09 -11.33
C ARG A 86 2.02 4.20 -12.56
N GLU A 87 2.29 2.93 -12.39
CA GLU A 87 2.43 1.98 -13.48
C GLU A 87 1.09 1.64 -14.13
N ILE A 88 0.13 1.16 -13.32
CA ILE A 88 -1.13 0.59 -13.80
C ILE A 88 -2.11 1.68 -14.20
N PHE A 89 -2.27 2.73 -13.39
CA PHE A 89 -3.28 3.76 -13.61
C PHE A 89 -2.74 4.92 -14.43
N ALA A 90 -1.64 5.54 -13.99
CA ALA A 90 -1.11 6.73 -14.67
C ALA A 90 -0.36 6.37 -15.97
N GLY A 91 0.46 5.32 -15.94
CA GLY A 91 1.23 4.83 -17.08
C GLY A 91 0.44 3.95 -18.04
N ASN A 92 -0.75 3.49 -17.62
CA ASN A 92 -1.63 2.64 -18.39
C ASN A 92 -0.93 1.39 -18.95
N ALA A 93 0.03 0.83 -18.20
CA ALA A 93 0.97 -0.19 -18.68
C ALA A 93 0.26 -1.35 -19.39
N TYR A 94 -0.76 -1.93 -18.78
CA TYR A 94 -1.45 -3.12 -19.29
C TYR A 94 -2.54 -2.86 -20.36
N PHE A 95 -2.81 -1.61 -20.73
CA PHE A 95 -3.87 -1.26 -21.69
C PHE A 95 -3.33 -0.44 -22.89
N LYS A 96 -2.11 -0.73 -23.32
CA LYS A 96 -1.49 -0.17 -24.53
C LYS A 96 -1.79 -1.03 -25.76
N HIS A 97 -1.30 -0.59 -26.93
CA HIS A 97 -1.33 -1.37 -28.18
C HIS A 97 -2.72 -1.88 -28.58
N GLY A 98 -3.77 -1.11 -28.30
CA GLY A 98 -5.15 -1.44 -28.67
C GLY A 98 -5.85 -2.43 -27.74
N VAL A 99 -5.27 -2.75 -26.57
CA VAL A 99 -5.94 -3.55 -25.54
C VAL A 99 -7.09 -2.76 -24.92
N THR A 100 -8.30 -3.20 -25.20
CA THR A 100 -9.58 -2.71 -24.67
C THR A 100 -10.34 -3.83 -23.93
N LEU A 101 -11.39 -3.49 -23.19
CA LEU A 101 -12.24 -4.46 -22.51
C LEU A 101 -13.73 -4.21 -22.86
N PRO A 102 -14.54 -5.25 -23.09
CA PRO A 102 -16.00 -5.10 -23.11
C PRO A 102 -16.51 -4.74 -21.71
N PRO A 103 -17.74 -4.21 -21.54
CA PRO A 103 -18.29 -3.85 -20.22
C PRO A 103 -18.42 -5.02 -19.23
N ASP A 104 -18.67 -6.23 -19.70
CA ASP A 104 -18.85 -7.46 -18.92
C ASP A 104 -17.63 -8.40 -19.03
N ALA A 105 -16.42 -7.83 -19.04
CA ALA A 105 -15.21 -8.60 -19.32
C ALA A 105 -14.98 -9.71 -18.27
N VAL A 106 -14.61 -10.90 -18.73
CA VAL A 106 -14.09 -11.97 -17.89
C VAL A 106 -12.57 -11.87 -17.90
N VAL A 107 -11.99 -11.51 -16.76
CA VAL A 107 -10.55 -11.26 -16.63
C VAL A 107 -9.92 -12.25 -15.67
N VAL A 108 -8.73 -12.75 -16.01
CA VAL A 108 -7.86 -13.47 -15.08
C VAL A 108 -6.63 -12.60 -14.81
N ASP A 109 -6.39 -12.30 -13.55
CA ASP A 109 -5.29 -11.48 -13.04
C ASP A 109 -4.29 -12.39 -12.31
N ALA A 110 -3.29 -12.90 -13.03
CA ALA A 110 -2.25 -13.78 -12.46
C ALA A 110 -1.11 -12.93 -11.88
N GLY A 111 -0.89 -13.10 -10.58
CA GLY A 111 -0.03 -12.25 -9.76
C GLY A 111 -0.74 -10.94 -9.43
N ALA A 112 -1.85 -11.04 -8.69
CA ALA A 112 -2.72 -9.90 -8.43
C ALA A 112 -2.10 -8.90 -7.43
N ASN A 113 -1.11 -9.32 -6.62
CA ASN A 113 -0.54 -8.51 -5.53
C ASN A 113 -1.68 -7.97 -4.63
N ILE A 114 -1.72 -6.68 -4.31
CA ILE A 114 -2.80 -6.04 -3.55
C ILE A 114 -4.06 -5.75 -4.41
N GLY A 115 -4.14 -6.23 -5.65
CA GLY A 115 -5.31 -6.13 -6.53
C GLY A 115 -5.42 -4.84 -7.33
N MET A 116 -4.34 -4.08 -7.50
CA MET A 116 -4.37 -2.78 -8.23
C MET A 116 -4.80 -2.94 -9.69
N PHE A 117 -4.35 -3.99 -10.39
CA PHE A 117 -4.79 -4.27 -11.76
C PHE A 117 -6.27 -4.67 -11.80
N THR A 118 -6.72 -5.52 -10.88
CA THR A 118 -8.14 -5.86 -10.68
C THR A 118 -9.02 -4.59 -10.54
N LEU A 119 -8.59 -3.59 -9.77
CA LEU A 119 -9.31 -2.31 -9.67
C LEU A 119 -9.28 -1.50 -10.98
N ALA A 120 -8.15 -1.50 -11.69
CA ALA A 120 -8.01 -0.82 -12.97
C ALA A 120 -8.90 -1.43 -14.07
N VAL A 121 -9.12 -2.74 -14.02
CA VAL A 121 -10.09 -3.47 -14.85
C VAL A 121 -11.51 -3.01 -14.53
N ALA A 122 -11.90 -2.99 -13.26
CA ALA A 122 -13.25 -2.59 -12.84
C ALA A 122 -13.62 -1.15 -13.28
N ARG A 123 -12.64 -0.23 -13.28
CA ARG A 123 -12.85 1.14 -13.78
C ARG A 123 -13.07 1.22 -15.29
N ARG A 124 -12.48 0.30 -16.06
CA ARG A 124 -12.56 0.27 -17.54
C ARG A 124 -13.72 -0.60 -18.06
N SER A 125 -14.11 -1.60 -17.29
CA SER A 125 -15.11 -2.61 -17.64
C SER A 125 -16.12 -2.72 -16.50
N PRO A 126 -17.14 -1.84 -16.50
CA PRO A 126 -18.16 -1.86 -15.45
C PRO A 126 -19.03 -3.12 -15.53
N GLY A 127 -18.88 -4.02 -14.57
CA GLY A 127 -19.52 -5.34 -14.59
C GLY A 127 -18.56 -6.47 -14.98
N ALA A 128 -17.26 -6.19 -15.07
CA ALA A 128 -16.24 -7.22 -15.18
C ALA A 128 -16.31 -8.21 -14.03
N ARG A 129 -16.11 -9.49 -14.37
CA ARG A 129 -15.86 -10.57 -13.42
C ARG A 129 -14.37 -10.89 -13.45
N VAL A 130 -13.70 -10.78 -12.31
CA VAL A 130 -12.24 -10.98 -12.21
C VAL A 130 -11.92 -12.22 -11.37
N ILE A 131 -11.03 -13.07 -11.87
CA ILE A 131 -10.37 -14.11 -11.07
C ILE A 131 -8.94 -13.64 -10.81
N ALA A 132 -8.68 -13.17 -9.60
CA ALA A 132 -7.39 -12.68 -9.16
C ALA A 132 -6.63 -13.81 -8.46
N VAL A 133 -5.38 -14.05 -8.83
CA VAL A 133 -4.56 -15.15 -8.30
C VAL A 133 -3.31 -14.57 -7.66
N GLU A 134 -3.17 -14.78 -6.36
CA GLU A 134 -2.07 -14.24 -5.55
C GLU A 134 -1.63 -15.28 -4.51
N PRO A 135 -0.42 -15.85 -4.61
CA PRO A 135 0.05 -16.88 -3.69
C PRO A 135 0.36 -16.38 -2.27
N VAL A 136 0.73 -15.11 -2.09
CA VAL A 136 1.12 -14.57 -0.79
C VAL A 136 -0.12 -14.22 0.02
N GLU A 137 -0.19 -14.77 1.24
CA GLU A 137 -1.37 -14.69 2.10
C GLU A 137 -1.84 -13.25 2.36
N GLU A 138 -0.89 -12.37 2.69
CA GLU A 138 -1.10 -10.98 3.05
C GLU A 138 -1.53 -10.14 1.84
N LEU A 139 -0.93 -10.38 0.69
CA LEU A 139 -1.26 -9.68 -0.56
C LEU A 139 -2.64 -10.11 -1.07
N ALA A 140 -2.95 -11.42 -1.03
CA ALA A 140 -4.27 -11.92 -1.37
C ALA A 140 -5.36 -11.38 -0.42
N ALA A 141 -5.05 -11.22 0.87
CA ALA A 141 -5.95 -10.56 1.82
C ALA A 141 -6.18 -9.09 1.44
N ALA A 142 -5.11 -8.36 1.09
CA ALA A 142 -5.20 -6.98 0.62
C ALA A 142 -6.05 -6.87 -0.65
N ALA A 143 -5.81 -7.73 -1.65
CA ALA A 143 -6.61 -7.78 -2.88
C ALA A 143 -8.10 -8.04 -2.60
N ALA A 144 -8.41 -8.96 -1.68
CA ALA A 144 -9.80 -9.25 -1.31
C ALA A 144 -10.47 -8.08 -0.59
N VAL A 145 -9.76 -7.43 0.34
CA VAL A 145 -10.22 -6.20 1.01
C VAL A 145 -10.46 -5.09 0.00
N ASN A 146 -9.54 -4.90 -0.96
CA ASN A 146 -9.65 -3.89 -1.99
C ASN A 146 -10.79 -4.15 -2.96
N ALA A 147 -10.99 -5.38 -3.41
CA ALA A 147 -12.12 -5.75 -4.24
C ALA A 147 -13.46 -5.43 -3.55
N GLU A 148 -13.61 -5.78 -2.27
CA GLU A 148 -14.81 -5.49 -1.49
C GLU A 148 -15.00 -3.98 -1.24
N LEU A 149 -13.93 -3.27 -0.90
CA LEU A 149 -13.93 -1.83 -0.68
C LEU A 149 -14.43 -1.08 -1.93
N HIS A 150 -14.10 -1.56 -3.12
CA HIS A 150 -14.50 -0.97 -4.39
C HIS A 150 -15.75 -1.62 -5.00
N GLY A 151 -16.31 -2.65 -4.37
CA GLY A 151 -17.50 -3.35 -4.87
C GLY A 151 -17.27 -4.07 -6.20
N VAL A 152 -16.06 -4.60 -6.41
CA VAL A 152 -15.66 -5.34 -7.62
C VAL A 152 -16.11 -6.79 -7.49
N ASP A 153 -16.69 -7.35 -8.56
CA ASP A 153 -16.95 -8.80 -8.67
C ASP A 153 -15.63 -9.54 -8.94
N ALA A 154 -14.84 -9.73 -7.88
CA ALA A 154 -13.57 -10.44 -7.94
C ALA A 154 -13.54 -11.63 -6.97
N VAL A 155 -13.03 -12.76 -7.44
CA VAL A 155 -12.65 -13.91 -6.62
C VAL A 155 -11.13 -13.93 -6.48
N VAL A 156 -10.63 -13.87 -5.25
CA VAL A 156 -9.18 -13.92 -4.98
C VAL A 156 -8.78 -15.34 -4.57
N LEU A 157 -7.85 -15.93 -5.31
CA LEU A 157 -7.34 -17.29 -5.11
C LEU A 157 -5.94 -17.24 -4.50
N ARG A 158 -5.78 -17.94 -3.37
CA ARG A 158 -4.52 -18.05 -2.61
C ARG A 158 -3.65 -19.20 -3.11
N CYS A 159 -3.19 -19.10 -4.34
CA CYS A 159 -2.34 -20.10 -4.98
C CYS A 159 -1.43 -19.46 -6.03
N ALA A 160 -0.36 -20.15 -6.41
CA ALA A 160 0.43 -19.81 -7.58
C ALA A 160 -0.18 -20.43 -8.85
N LEU A 161 0.09 -19.81 -10.00
CA LEU A 161 -0.18 -20.39 -11.31
C LEU A 161 1.09 -20.99 -11.90
N GLY A 162 0.98 -22.19 -12.45
CA GLY A 162 2.09 -22.89 -13.09
C GLY A 162 1.63 -24.01 -14.02
N ARG A 163 2.57 -24.87 -14.40
CA ARG A 163 2.37 -25.90 -15.44
C ARG A 163 1.57 -27.13 -14.99
N ALA A 164 1.49 -27.38 -13.69
CA ALA A 164 0.82 -28.54 -13.11
C ALA A 164 0.46 -28.25 -11.65
N GLU A 165 -0.45 -29.03 -11.07
CA GLU A 165 -0.71 -28.99 -9.64
C GLU A 165 0.51 -29.46 -8.84
N SER A 166 0.99 -28.62 -7.93
CA SER A 166 2.14 -28.91 -7.08
C SER A 166 2.14 -28.03 -5.83
N GLU A 167 3.20 -28.15 -5.03
CA GLU A 167 3.61 -27.10 -4.10
C GLU A 167 4.93 -26.52 -4.61
N THR A 168 5.08 -25.21 -4.54
CA THR A 168 6.29 -24.50 -4.98
C THR A 168 6.88 -23.70 -3.82
N ASP A 169 8.21 -23.67 -3.72
CA ASP A 169 8.91 -22.77 -2.81
C ASP A 169 8.79 -21.34 -3.37
N PHE A 170 8.34 -20.42 -2.52
CA PHE A 170 8.08 -19.03 -2.87
C PHE A 170 8.88 -18.12 -1.95
N THR A 171 9.57 -17.15 -2.54
CA THR A 171 10.30 -16.14 -1.78
C THR A 171 9.45 -14.88 -1.72
N TYR A 172 9.06 -14.51 -0.49
CA TYR A 172 8.31 -13.29 -0.21
C TYR A 172 9.23 -12.25 0.43
N TYR A 173 9.27 -11.04 -0.13
CA TYR A 173 9.98 -9.89 0.43
C TYR A 173 8.96 -8.94 1.08
N PRO A 174 8.81 -8.92 2.42
CA PRO A 174 7.77 -8.13 3.09
C PRO A 174 7.90 -6.62 2.87
N HIS A 175 9.12 -6.15 2.63
CA HIS A 175 9.47 -4.74 2.46
C HIS A 175 9.67 -4.36 0.97
N ASN A 176 9.47 -5.33 0.06
CA ASN A 176 9.50 -5.15 -1.38
C ASN A 176 8.60 -6.20 -2.08
N SER A 177 7.30 -6.17 -1.77
CA SER A 177 6.40 -7.28 -2.12
C SER A 177 6.26 -7.48 -3.63
N VAL A 178 6.42 -6.41 -4.42
CA VAL A 178 6.35 -6.41 -5.88
C VAL A 178 7.41 -7.29 -6.54
N MET A 179 8.56 -7.52 -5.91
CA MET A 179 9.61 -8.41 -6.44
C MET A 179 9.50 -9.86 -5.94
N SER A 180 8.41 -10.22 -5.25
CA SER A 180 8.24 -11.55 -4.66
C SER A 180 7.85 -12.59 -5.72
N GLY A 181 8.48 -13.75 -5.72
CA GLY A 181 8.28 -14.74 -6.76
C GLY A 181 8.81 -16.13 -6.43
N GLY A 182 8.37 -17.13 -7.22
CA GLY A 182 8.84 -18.53 -7.11
C GLY A 182 10.29 -18.74 -7.57
N PHE A 183 10.86 -17.76 -8.29
CA PHE A 183 12.23 -17.76 -8.79
C PHE A 183 13.06 -16.60 -8.23
N ALA A 184 12.61 -15.94 -7.16
CA ALA A 184 13.33 -14.82 -6.60
C ALA A 184 14.63 -15.29 -5.92
N GLN A 185 15.72 -14.57 -6.20
CA GLN A 185 17.06 -14.83 -5.69
C GLN A 185 17.65 -13.52 -5.16
N ALA A 186 17.73 -13.40 -3.83
CA ALA A 186 18.03 -12.14 -3.14
C ALA A 186 19.31 -11.44 -3.64
N ASP A 187 20.36 -12.18 -3.98
CA ASP A 187 21.63 -11.61 -4.46
C ASP A 187 21.51 -10.99 -5.86
N GLU A 188 20.76 -11.62 -6.77
CA GLU A 188 20.52 -11.09 -8.13
C GLU A 188 19.47 -9.97 -8.12
N ASP A 189 18.46 -10.08 -7.26
CA ASP A 189 17.37 -9.10 -7.12
C ASP A 189 17.85 -7.79 -6.46
N LEU A 190 18.90 -7.84 -5.64
CA LEU A 190 19.51 -6.65 -5.02
C LEU A 190 20.14 -5.71 -6.05
N ASP A 191 20.82 -6.25 -7.06
CA ASP A 191 21.43 -5.45 -8.12
C ASP A 191 20.38 -4.81 -9.04
N VAL A 192 19.26 -5.51 -9.26
CA VAL A 192 18.08 -4.95 -9.94
C VAL A 192 17.47 -3.81 -9.12
N LEU A 193 17.27 -4.01 -7.81
CA LEU A 193 16.75 -2.96 -6.91
C LEU A 193 17.67 -1.74 -6.86
N ARG A 194 19.00 -1.93 -6.84
CA ARG A 194 19.97 -0.83 -6.96
C ARG A 194 19.76 -0.06 -8.26
N GLY A 195 19.61 -0.76 -9.39
CA GLY A 195 19.28 -0.15 -10.68
C GLY A 195 18.03 0.73 -10.61
N TYR A 196 16.96 0.27 -9.93
CA TYR A 196 15.74 1.05 -9.72
C TYR A 196 15.95 2.29 -8.83
N LEU A 197 16.63 2.13 -7.69
CA LEU A 197 16.88 3.22 -6.72
C LEU A 197 17.83 4.31 -7.27
N LEU A 198 18.67 3.98 -8.24
CA LEU A 198 19.73 4.85 -8.81
C LEU A 198 19.31 5.61 -10.09
N THR A 199 18.05 5.55 -10.52
CA THR A 199 17.58 6.23 -11.75
C THR A 199 17.45 7.76 -11.65
N GLY A 200 17.72 8.36 -10.47
CA GLY A 200 17.80 9.81 -10.29
C GLY A 200 19.25 10.30 -10.31
N GLU A 201 19.55 11.37 -11.04
CA GLU A 201 20.88 11.98 -11.06
C GLU A 201 21.35 12.35 -9.63
N GLY A 202 22.50 11.81 -9.20
CA GLY A 202 23.20 12.25 -7.99
C GLY A 202 23.30 11.25 -6.84
N ALA A 203 23.03 9.96 -7.05
CA ALA A 203 23.27 8.94 -6.03
C ALA A 203 24.78 8.58 -5.96
N GLU A 204 25.43 8.92 -4.85
CA GLU A 204 26.73 8.36 -4.51
C GLU A 204 26.54 7.01 -3.80
N ASP A 205 27.33 6.01 -4.19
CA ASP A 205 27.48 4.73 -3.48
C ASP A 205 27.81 4.99 -2.00
N GLY A 206 27.00 4.43 -1.10
CA GLY A 206 27.19 4.63 0.33
C GLY A 206 26.51 3.55 1.16
N ALA A 207 27.09 3.27 2.34
CA ALA A 207 26.64 2.21 3.25
C ALA A 207 25.15 2.31 3.65
N HIS A 208 24.56 3.51 3.69
CA HIS A 208 23.13 3.68 3.98
C HIS A 208 22.22 3.23 2.83
N LEU A 209 22.66 3.38 1.57
CA LEU A 209 21.93 2.87 0.42
C LEU A 209 21.98 1.34 0.39
N ASP A 210 23.15 0.76 0.72
CA ASP A 210 23.31 -0.69 0.85
C ASP A 210 22.45 -1.27 1.98
N ARG A 211 22.41 -0.60 3.15
CA ARG A 211 21.52 -0.98 4.27
C ARG A 211 20.05 -0.90 3.84
N LEU A 212 19.64 0.19 3.19
CA LEU A 212 18.25 0.35 2.71
C LEU A 212 17.86 -0.73 1.69
N ALA A 213 18.76 -1.05 0.75
CA ALA A 213 18.51 -2.09 -0.25
C ALA A 213 18.47 -3.49 0.39
N ALA A 214 19.36 -3.78 1.34
CA ALA A 214 19.39 -5.06 2.07
C ALA A 214 18.13 -5.27 2.92
N ASP A 215 17.68 -4.25 3.65
CA ASP A 215 16.45 -4.34 4.45
C ASP A 215 15.23 -4.68 3.59
N ARG A 216 15.13 -4.06 2.40
CA ARG A 216 14.06 -4.33 1.43
C ARG A 216 14.13 -5.73 0.81
N MET A 217 15.28 -6.40 0.86
CA MET A 217 15.51 -7.75 0.37
C MET A 217 15.39 -8.83 1.46
N THR A 218 14.88 -8.48 2.64
CA THR A 218 14.61 -9.46 3.70
C THR A 218 13.64 -10.53 3.20
N ALA A 219 14.13 -11.77 3.04
CA ALA A 219 13.40 -12.85 2.40
C ALA A 219 12.71 -13.77 3.42
N VAL A 220 11.43 -14.04 3.19
CA VAL A 220 10.64 -15.07 3.88
C VAL A 220 10.31 -16.19 2.89
N ARG A 221 10.85 -17.38 3.11
CA ARG A 221 10.54 -18.56 2.29
C ARG A 221 9.24 -19.22 2.75
N ARG A 222 8.34 -19.48 1.82
CA ARG A 222 7.03 -20.11 2.05
C ARG A 222 6.82 -21.24 1.05
N ARG A 223 5.99 -22.24 1.39
CA ARG A 223 5.49 -23.20 0.42
C ARG A 223 4.06 -22.82 0.07
N VAL A 224 3.80 -22.66 -1.22
CA VAL A 224 2.49 -22.23 -1.72
C VAL A 224 1.90 -23.31 -2.63
N PRO A 225 0.58 -23.55 -2.57
CA PRO A 225 -0.09 -24.44 -3.51
C PRO A 225 -0.04 -23.83 -4.90
N THR A 226 0.24 -24.64 -5.91
CA THR A 226 0.32 -24.25 -7.32
C THR A 226 -0.75 -25.01 -8.10
N THR A 227 -1.42 -24.32 -9.02
CA THR A 227 -2.44 -24.90 -9.90
C THR A 227 -2.25 -24.42 -11.35
N THR A 228 -3.06 -24.93 -12.27
CA THR A 228 -3.01 -24.55 -13.69
C THR A 228 -4.13 -23.57 -14.03
N LEU A 229 -3.91 -22.74 -15.06
CA LEU A 229 -4.96 -21.84 -15.55
C LEU A 229 -6.16 -22.63 -16.09
N THR A 230 -5.89 -23.77 -16.73
CA THR A 230 -6.93 -24.71 -17.19
C THR A 230 -7.86 -25.14 -16.07
N ARG A 231 -7.29 -25.50 -14.91
CA ARG A 231 -8.08 -25.91 -13.75
C ARG A 231 -8.90 -24.77 -13.17
N ILE A 232 -8.30 -23.59 -12.99
CA ILE A 232 -9.03 -22.39 -12.54
C ILE A 232 -10.20 -22.09 -13.49
N ALA A 233 -9.96 -22.13 -14.79
CA ALA A 233 -11.00 -21.89 -15.78
C ALA A 233 -12.15 -22.91 -15.65
N ALA A 234 -11.85 -24.18 -15.41
CA ALA A 234 -12.87 -25.22 -15.21
C ALA A 234 -13.65 -25.03 -13.90
N GLU A 235 -12.96 -24.83 -12.77
CA GLU A 235 -13.56 -24.70 -11.43
C GLU A 235 -14.45 -23.45 -11.31
N HIS A 236 -14.09 -22.37 -11.99
CA HIS A 236 -14.86 -21.13 -11.99
C HIS A 236 -15.84 -21.00 -13.17
N GLY A 237 -15.96 -22.05 -13.99
CA GLY A 237 -16.89 -22.11 -15.11
C GLY A 237 -16.62 -21.06 -16.19
N LEU A 238 -15.35 -20.74 -16.45
CA LEU A 238 -14.95 -19.74 -17.43
C LEU A 238 -15.11 -20.30 -18.84
N THR A 239 -16.14 -19.83 -19.54
CA THR A 239 -16.38 -20.18 -20.95
C THR A 239 -15.57 -19.29 -21.91
N ARG A 240 -15.06 -18.16 -21.43
CA ARG A 240 -14.21 -17.21 -22.15
C ARG A 240 -13.28 -16.50 -21.16
N ILE A 241 -12.15 -16.00 -21.64
CA ILE A 241 -11.25 -15.07 -20.95
C ILE A 241 -11.00 -13.92 -21.92
N ASP A 242 -11.62 -12.76 -21.64
CA ASP A 242 -11.50 -11.57 -22.49
C ASP A 242 -10.11 -10.92 -22.31
N LEU A 243 -9.52 -11.04 -21.11
CA LEU A 243 -8.13 -10.64 -20.85
C LEU A 243 -7.48 -11.55 -19.80
N LEU A 244 -6.30 -12.05 -20.12
CA LEU A 244 -5.40 -12.72 -19.19
C LEU A 244 -4.19 -11.80 -18.92
N LYS A 245 -4.07 -11.30 -17.69
CA LYS A 245 -2.84 -10.66 -17.20
C LYS A 245 -1.94 -11.72 -16.59
N VAL A 246 -0.67 -11.73 -16.98
CA VAL A 246 0.36 -12.60 -16.38
C VAL A 246 1.53 -11.75 -15.95
N ASP A 247 1.74 -11.62 -14.66
CA ASP A 247 2.94 -10.99 -14.14
C ASP A 247 3.14 -11.63 -12.76
N VAL A 248 4.01 -12.64 -12.76
CA VAL A 248 4.20 -13.65 -11.71
C VAL A 248 5.68 -13.85 -11.41
N GLU A 249 6.49 -12.84 -11.70
CA GLU A 249 7.92 -12.76 -11.39
C GLU A 249 8.73 -13.99 -11.84
N LYS A 250 9.10 -14.00 -13.14
CA LYS A 250 9.97 -14.98 -13.83
C LYS A 250 9.31 -16.35 -14.09
N ALA A 251 8.07 -16.55 -13.66
CA ALA A 251 7.32 -17.80 -13.85
C ALA A 251 6.39 -17.81 -15.09
N GLU A 252 6.44 -16.78 -15.94
CA GLU A 252 5.43 -16.52 -16.96
C GLU A 252 5.25 -17.67 -17.95
N ALA A 253 6.36 -18.24 -18.42
CA ALA A 253 6.33 -19.39 -19.32
C ALA A 253 5.63 -20.61 -18.69
N GLN A 254 5.76 -20.80 -17.37
CA GLN A 254 5.10 -21.91 -16.68
C GLN A 254 3.58 -21.71 -16.58
N VAL A 255 3.12 -20.46 -16.51
CA VAL A 255 1.68 -20.16 -16.58
C VAL A 255 1.13 -20.56 -17.95
N LEU A 256 1.85 -20.24 -19.04
CA LEU A 256 1.45 -20.63 -20.40
C LEU A 256 1.46 -22.16 -20.60
N ASP A 257 2.44 -22.86 -20.03
CA ASP A 257 2.51 -24.33 -20.04
C ASP A 257 1.29 -24.99 -19.34
N GLY A 258 0.64 -24.27 -18.41
CA GLY A 258 -0.55 -24.71 -17.70
C GLY A 258 -1.87 -24.53 -18.49
N ILE A 259 -1.80 -24.08 -19.74
CA ILE A 259 -2.96 -23.86 -20.62
C ILE A 259 -3.10 -25.01 -21.61
N ASP A 260 -4.20 -25.74 -21.53
CA ASP A 260 -4.47 -26.84 -22.44
C ASP A 260 -5.00 -26.37 -23.81
N ALA A 261 -5.01 -27.29 -24.78
CA ALA A 261 -5.47 -27.02 -26.14
C ALA A 261 -6.96 -26.61 -26.22
N ALA A 262 -7.78 -26.92 -25.21
CA ALA A 262 -9.20 -26.60 -25.18
C ALA A 262 -9.47 -25.18 -24.63
N LEU A 263 -8.58 -24.68 -23.78
CA LEU A 263 -8.66 -23.34 -23.21
C LEU A 263 -8.03 -22.28 -24.13
N TRP A 264 -6.94 -22.58 -24.84
CA TRP A 264 -6.27 -21.62 -25.73
C TRP A 264 -7.22 -20.84 -26.65
N PRO A 265 -8.20 -21.46 -27.35
CA PRO A 265 -9.14 -20.75 -28.22
C PRO A 265 -10.11 -19.81 -27.49
N ARG A 266 -10.23 -19.92 -26.15
CA ARG A 266 -11.17 -19.14 -25.33
C ARG A 266 -10.54 -17.87 -24.75
N ILE A 267 -9.23 -17.69 -24.91
CA ILE A 267 -8.49 -16.50 -24.47
C ILE A 267 -8.39 -15.54 -25.65
N ASP A 268 -8.97 -14.35 -25.50
CA ASP A 268 -8.95 -13.30 -26.54
C ASP A 268 -7.63 -12.51 -26.51
N ARG A 269 -7.25 -12.03 -25.32
CA ARG A 269 -6.11 -11.12 -25.12
C ARG A 269 -5.24 -11.58 -23.97
N ILE A 270 -3.94 -11.36 -24.10
CA ILE A 270 -2.95 -11.63 -23.07
C ILE A 270 -2.07 -10.39 -22.94
N VAL A 271 -1.89 -9.92 -21.72
CA VAL A 271 -0.89 -8.90 -21.37
C VAL A 271 0.02 -9.49 -20.32
N MET A 272 1.33 -9.32 -20.50
CA MET A 272 2.29 -10.05 -19.69
C MET A 272 3.57 -9.28 -19.47
N GLU A 273 4.11 -9.37 -18.27
CA GLU A 273 5.45 -8.90 -17.94
C GLU A 273 6.42 -10.07 -17.98
N VAL A 274 7.31 -10.09 -18.97
CA VAL A 274 8.21 -11.21 -19.24
C VAL A 274 9.64 -10.85 -18.87
N HIS A 275 10.21 -11.64 -17.98
CA HIS A 275 11.62 -11.57 -17.64
C HIS A 275 12.46 -12.38 -18.64
N ASP A 276 13.22 -11.70 -19.51
CA ASP A 276 14.08 -12.32 -20.52
C ASP A 276 15.37 -12.89 -19.90
N ILE A 277 15.23 -14.08 -19.32
CA ILE A 277 16.31 -14.89 -18.78
C ILE A 277 16.39 -16.15 -19.62
N ASP A 278 17.59 -16.51 -20.09
CA ASP A 278 17.84 -17.68 -20.95
C ASP A 278 16.99 -17.71 -22.24
N GLY A 279 16.70 -16.54 -22.83
CA GLY A 279 15.91 -16.40 -24.06
C GLY A 279 14.41 -16.67 -23.88
N ARG A 280 13.91 -16.54 -22.65
CA ARG A 280 12.49 -16.76 -22.31
C ARG A 280 11.55 -15.85 -23.08
N LEU A 281 11.95 -14.62 -23.38
CA LEU A 281 11.13 -13.73 -24.20
C LEU A 281 10.86 -14.36 -25.58
N ALA A 282 11.89 -14.84 -26.26
CA ALA A 282 11.74 -15.49 -27.56
C ALA A 282 10.83 -16.74 -27.49
N SER A 283 10.96 -17.54 -26.43
CA SER A 283 10.11 -18.72 -26.18
C SER A 283 8.63 -18.35 -26.01
N VAL A 284 8.35 -17.32 -25.19
CA VAL A 284 7.01 -16.78 -25.00
C VAL A 284 6.41 -16.28 -26.31
N LEU A 285 7.15 -15.44 -27.04
CA LEU A 285 6.66 -14.86 -28.30
C LEU A 285 6.34 -15.96 -29.32
N GLY A 286 7.20 -16.98 -29.40
CA GLY A 286 6.99 -18.16 -30.25
C GLY A 286 5.73 -18.94 -29.86
N THR A 287 5.50 -19.15 -28.57
CA THR A 287 4.31 -19.85 -28.05
C THR A 287 3.03 -19.09 -28.39
N LEU A 288 2.98 -17.79 -28.11
CA LEU A 288 1.80 -16.95 -28.40
C LEU A 288 1.51 -16.89 -29.90
N THR A 289 2.55 -16.75 -30.73
CA THR A 289 2.39 -16.75 -32.20
C THR A 289 1.86 -18.10 -32.69
N ALA A 290 2.38 -19.22 -32.16
CA ALA A 290 1.91 -20.56 -32.53
C ALA A 290 0.45 -20.80 -32.13
N GLN A 291 -0.04 -20.15 -31.08
CA GLN A 291 -1.44 -20.18 -30.65
C GLN A 291 -2.34 -19.21 -31.44
N GLY A 292 -1.81 -18.51 -32.44
CA GLY A 292 -2.57 -17.65 -33.36
C GLY A 292 -2.79 -16.22 -32.86
N PHE A 293 -1.98 -15.74 -31.92
CA PHE A 293 -2.00 -14.34 -31.50
C PHE A 293 -1.13 -13.47 -32.41
N SER A 294 -1.57 -12.23 -32.63
CA SER A 294 -0.68 -11.13 -33.03
C SER A 294 -0.03 -10.57 -31.77
N VAL A 295 1.30 -10.45 -31.78
CA VAL A 295 2.09 -10.13 -30.59
C VAL A 295 2.91 -8.86 -30.83
N THR A 296 2.86 -7.94 -29.88
CA THR A 296 3.71 -6.75 -29.78
C THR A 296 4.42 -6.77 -28.44
N HIS A 297 5.68 -6.37 -28.38
CA HIS A 297 6.39 -6.23 -27.11
C HIS A 297 7.18 -4.93 -27.06
N GLU A 298 7.39 -4.40 -25.86
CA GLU A 298 8.19 -3.21 -25.60
C GLU A 298 8.97 -3.37 -24.30
N GLN A 299 10.05 -2.60 -24.16
CA GLN A 299 10.76 -2.44 -22.90
C GLN A 299 10.59 -0.99 -22.46
N ASP A 300 10.17 -0.77 -21.22
CA ASP A 300 10.09 0.58 -20.69
C ASP A 300 11.52 1.17 -20.62
N PRO A 301 11.77 2.39 -21.12
CA PRO A 301 13.09 3.03 -21.06
C PRO A 301 13.68 3.05 -19.64
N ARG A 302 12.84 3.16 -18.61
CA ARG A 302 13.24 3.13 -17.19
C ARG A 302 13.74 1.76 -16.73
N LEU A 303 13.37 0.70 -17.45
CA LEU A 303 13.67 -0.70 -17.16
C LEU A 303 14.75 -1.28 -18.07
N THR A 304 15.45 -0.43 -18.83
CA THR A 304 16.52 -0.86 -19.78
C THR A 304 17.68 -1.58 -19.11
N LEU A 305 17.86 -1.40 -17.80
CA LEU A 305 18.86 -2.12 -16.99
C LEU A 305 18.35 -3.44 -16.42
N THR A 306 17.13 -3.85 -16.75
CA THR A 306 16.48 -5.08 -16.28
C THR A 306 16.10 -5.98 -17.46
N PRO A 307 15.92 -7.30 -17.26
CA PRO A 307 15.43 -8.18 -18.31
C PRO A 307 13.90 -8.09 -18.52
N CYS A 308 13.21 -7.13 -17.91
CA CYS A 308 11.74 -7.06 -17.95
C CYS A 308 11.23 -6.46 -19.27
N HIS A 309 10.26 -7.13 -19.90
CA HIS A 309 9.58 -6.71 -21.12
C HIS A 309 8.06 -6.82 -20.97
N HIS A 310 7.32 -5.82 -21.46
CA HIS A 310 5.87 -5.92 -21.61
C HIS A 310 5.51 -6.57 -22.94
N VAL A 311 4.68 -7.61 -22.90
CA VAL A 311 4.15 -8.34 -24.06
C VAL A 311 2.64 -8.16 -24.11
N TYR A 312 2.14 -7.80 -25.30
CA TYR A 312 0.73 -7.61 -25.60
C TYR A 312 0.36 -8.53 -26.75
N ALA A 313 -0.61 -9.40 -26.54
CA ALA A 313 -1.06 -10.36 -27.52
C ALA A 313 -2.58 -10.31 -27.67
N HIS A 314 -3.06 -10.30 -28.90
CA HIS A 314 -4.48 -10.32 -29.23
C HIS A 314 -4.75 -11.21 -30.43
N ARG A 315 -5.92 -11.84 -30.50
CA ARG A 315 -6.32 -12.64 -31.67
C ARG A 315 -6.80 -11.73 -32.80
N PRO A 316 -6.25 -11.84 -34.03
CA PRO A 316 -6.71 -11.03 -35.17
C PRO A 316 -8.18 -11.21 -35.52
N GLU A 317 -8.71 -12.42 -35.32
CA GLU A 317 -10.12 -12.77 -35.57
C GLU A 317 -11.03 -12.46 -34.39
N ALA A 318 -10.48 -12.07 -33.23
CA ALA A 318 -11.31 -11.74 -32.08
C ALA A 318 -11.92 -10.36 -32.25
N THR A 319 -13.17 -10.40 -32.70
CA THR A 319 -14.04 -9.25 -32.86
C THR A 319 -14.54 -8.78 -31.48
N ALA A 320 -13.65 -8.22 -30.66
CA ALA A 320 -14.08 -7.33 -29.58
C ALA A 320 -14.82 -6.07 -30.10
N HIS A 321 -15.05 -5.97 -31.42
CA HIS A 321 -15.80 -4.92 -32.10
C HIS A 321 -17.19 -5.35 -32.63
N ASP A 322 -17.60 -6.63 -32.57
CA ASP A 322 -18.90 -7.08 -33.13
C ASP A 322 -19.97 -7.40 -32.08
N ARG A 323 -19.76 -7.02 -30.82
CA ARG A 323 -20.84 -7.08 -29.83
C ARG A 323 -21.36 -5.66 -29.61
N GLU A 324 -22.65 -5.47 -29.91
CA GLU A 324 -23.32 -4.24 -29.50
C GLU A 324 -23.11 -4.06 -27.99
N PRO A 325 -22.66 -2.87 -27.55
CA PRO A 325 -22.60 -2.58 -26.13
C PRO A 325 -23.97 -2.88 -25.54
N SER A 326 -24.02 -3.68 -24.47
CA SER A 326 -25.28 -3.83 -23.75
C SER A 326 -25.78 -2.44 -23.41
N SER A 327 -26.97 -2.09 -23.89
CA SER A 327 -27.57 -0.74 -23.79
C SER A 327 -27.84 -0.26 -22.37
N GLY A 328 -27.38 -1.00 -21.36
CA GLY A 328 -27.33 -0.54 -19.98
C GLY A 328 -26.25 0.52 -19.85
N THR A 329 -26.66 1.76 -19.55
CA THR A 329 -25.75 2.81 -19.11
C THR A 329 -25.20 2.39 -17.76
N VAL A 330 -24.12 1.60 -17.73
CA VAL A 330 -23.41 1.32 -16.48
C VAL A 330 -22.59 2.56 -16.17
N THR A 331 -23.15 3.42 -15.32
CA THR A 331 -22.48 4.62 -14.84
C THR A 331 -21.27 4.22 -14.01
N ALA A 332 -20.14 4.90 -14.20
CA ALA A 332 -18.99 4.78 -13.31
C ALA A 332 -19.46 4.88 -11.85
N VAL A 333 -18.99 3.96 -11.00
CA VAL A 333 -19.38 3.93 -9.58
C VAL A 333 -18.79 5.17 -8.93
N ASP A 334 -19.65 6.07 -8.44
CA ASP A 334 -19.20 7.19 -7.61
C ASP A 334 -18.83 6.65 -6.23
N HIS A 335 -17.54 6.71 -5.92
CA HIS A 335 -16.99 6.23 -4.65
C HIS A 335 -17.04 7.30 -3.55
N GLY A 336 -17.44 8.54 -3.87
CA GLY A 336 -17.33 9.68 -2.97
C GLY A 336 -15.87 10.04 -2.66
N PRO A 337 -15.63 10.93 -1.69
CA PRO A 337 -14.28 11.35 -1.33
C PRO A 337 -13.53 10.24 -0.58
N ASN A 338 -12.21 10.16 -0.79
CA ASN A 338 -11.30 9.51 0.14
C ASN A 338 -11.05 10.39 1.38
N LEU A 339 -10.26 9.92 2.36
CA LEU A 339 -10.08 10.65 3.61
C LEU A 339 -9.26 11.92 3.42
N ARG A 340 -8.25 11.92 2.56
CA ARG A 340 -7.47 13.11 2.20
C ARG A 340 -8.35 14.22 1.63
N THR A 341 -9.25 13.87 0.72
CA THR A 341 -10.19 14.82 0.11
C THR A 341 -11.19 15.33 1.15
N LEU A 342 -11.77 14.44 1.94
CA LEU A 342 -12.72 14.80 2.99
C LEU A 342 -12.07 15.66 4.09
N ASP A 343 -10.86 15.34 4.53
CA ASP A 343 -10.08 16.14 5.48
C ASP A 343 -9.96 17.59 4.98
N ARG A 344 -9.48 17.77 3.74
CA ARG A 344 -9.33 19.08 3.11
C ARG A 344 -10.66 19.86 3.07
N GLU A 345 -11.75 19.19 2.69
CA GLU A 345 -13.09 19.77 2.64
C GLU A 345 -13.60 20.19 4.04
N LEU A 346 -13.41 19.34 5.04
CA LEU A 346 -13.81 19.60 6.42
C LEU A 346 -12.99 20.72 7.07
N ARG A 347 -11.67 20.75 6.84
CA ARG A 347 -10.83 21.87 7.30
C ARG A 347 -11.23 23.19 6.66
N ALA A 348 -11.53 23.20 5.37
CA ALA A 348 -12.03 24.38 4.67
C ALA A 348 -13.39 24.83 5.19
N LEU A 349 -14.30 23.89 5.45
CA LEU A 349 -15.61 24.15 6.07
C LEU A 349 -15.44 24.80 7.45
N LEU A 350 -14.66 24.19 8.34
CA LEU A 350 -14.44 24.73 9.69
C LEU A 350 -13.80 26.12 9.66
N THR A 351 -12.80 26.33 8.80
CA THR A 351 -12.14 27.63 8.65
C THR A 351 -13.10 28.72 8.16
N ARG A 352 -14.07 28.36 7.31
CA ARG A 352 -15.06 29.31 6.79
C ARG A 352 -16.13 29.65 7.82
N GLU A 353 -16.65 28.65 8.53
CA GLU A 353 -17.80 28.82 9.44
C GLU A 353 -17.38 29.31 10.84
N ASP A 354 -16.21 28.90 11.34
CA ASP A 354 -15.65 29.38 12.60
C ASP A 354 -14.11 29.49 12.55
N PRO A 355 -13.57 30.58 11.97
CA PRO A 355 -12.13 30.82 11.90
C PRO A 355 -11.43 30.87 13.26
N SER A 356 -12.19 31.12 14.34
CA SER A 356 -11.65 31.30 15.69
C SER A 356 -11.48 29.98 16.47
N ALA A 357 -12.19 28.92 16.07
CA ALA A 357 -12.16 27.63 16.75
C ALA A 357 -10.90 26.79 16.45
N GLY A 358 -10.25 27.04 15.31
CA GLY A 358 -9.18 26.19 14.78
C GLY A 358 -9.72 24.94 14.09
N THR A 359 -8.83 24.00 13.74
CA THR A 359 -9.21 22.70 13.15
C THR A 359 -8.70 21.54 14.01
N PRO A 360 -9.33 20.35 13.94
CA PRO A 360 -8.79 19.15 14.55
C PRO A 360 -7.37 18.87 14.07
N GLY A 361 -6.54 18.27 14.92
CA GLY A 361 -5.22 17.78 14.52
C GLY A 361 -5.36 16.68 13.46
N ARG A 362 -6.33 15.77 13.67
CA ARG A 362 -6.60 14.65 12.75
C ARG A 362 -8.08 14.31 12.67
N PHE A 363 -8.45 13.67 11.57
CA PHE A 363 -9.78 13.09 11.34
C PHE A 363 -9.67 11.57 11.25
N VAL A 364 -10.54 10.87 11.96
CA VAL A 364 -10.60 9.41 12.01
C VAL A 364 -11.99 8.98 11.59
N VAL A 365 -12.09 8.03 10.66
CA VAL A 365 -13.38 7.47 10.23
C VAL A 365 -13.72 6.24 11.06
N VAL A 366 -14.95 6.14 11.53
CA VAL A 366 -15.46 5.03 12.35
C VAL A 366 -16.83 4.58 11.83
N PRO A 367 -17.21 3.31 11.98
CA PRO A 367 -18.53 2.84 11.54
C PRO A 367 -19.67 3.38 12.42
N GLY A 368 -19.34 3.82 13.63
CA GLY A 368 -20.27 4.37 14.63
C GLY A 368 -19.51 5.09 15.74
N LEU A 369 -20.16 6.09 16.35
CA LEU A 369 -19.52 6.91 17.40
C LEU A 369 -19.33 6.15 18.73
N ASP A 370 -20.03 5.03 18.93
CA ASP A 370 -19.82 4.11 20.05
C ASP A 370 -18.42 3.48 20.03
N LYS A 371 -17.83 3.32 18.83
CA LYS A 371 -16.47 2.81 18.62
C LYS A 371 -15.37 3.85 18.84
N ALA A 372 -15.71 5.14 18.72
CA ALA A 372 -14.75 6.24 18.93
C ALA A 372 -14.25 6.34 20.40
N ILE A 373 -14.97 5.75 21.35
CA ILE A 373 -14.71 5.91 22.79
C ILE A 373 -13.71 4.85 23.31
N THR A 374 -13.50 3.75 22.57
CA THR A 374 -12.61 2.66 22.99
C THR A 374 -11.15 2.84 22.56
N GLU A 375 -10.90 3.64 21.53
CA GLU A 375 -9.54 3.96 21.06
C GLU A 375 -9.12 5.31 21.63
N SER A 376 -8.61 5.31 22.87
CA SER A 376 -7.92 6.49 23.38
C SER A 376 -6.67 6.71 22.51
N PRO A 377 -6.44 7.93 21.99
CA PRO A 377 -5.25 8.24 21.22
C PRO A 377 -3.99 7.80 21.95
N ALA A 378 -3.03 7.20 21.24
CA ALA A 378 -1.64 7.25 21.66
C ALA A 378 -1.29 8.74 21.88
N PRO A 379 -0.59 9.10 22.97
CA PRO A 379 -0.22 10.48 23.24
C PRO A 379 0.58 11.04 22.06
N ALA A 380 0.32 12.31 21.71
CA ALA A 380 1.16 13.02 20.76
C ALA A 380 2.62 12.94 21.23
N PRO A 381 3.58 12.69 20.33
CA PRO A 381 4.98 12.63 20.72
C PRO A 381 5.38 14.00 21.29
N ASP A 382 5.83 14.00 22.53
CA ASP A 382 6.25 15.23 23.21
C ASP A 382 7.43 15.81 22.43
N ALA A 383 7.34 17.08 21.99
CA ALA A 383 8.33 17.70 21.11
C ALA A 383 9.67 18.03 21.81
N THR A 384 10.03 17.26 22.84
CA THR A 384 11.24 17.41 23.64
C THR A 384 12.00 16.09 23.68
N GLY A 385 13.32 16.10 23.49
CA GLY A 385 14.12 14.88 23.42
C GLY A 385 14.39 14.44 21.99
N ARG A 386 14.22 13.15 21.68
CA ARG A 386 14.60 12.56 20.38
C ARG A 386 13.67 13.02 19.25
N THR A 387 12.37 13.20 19.54
CA THR A 387 11.39 13.81 18.64
C THR A 387 11.78 15.23 18.22
N GLY A 388 12.36 16.03 19.14
CA GLY A 388 12.85 17.37 18.82
C GLY A 388 14.00 17.37 17.81
N HIS A 389 14.93 16.41 17.93
CA HIS A 389 16.00 16.23 16.94
C HIS A 389 15.46 15.78 15.58
N LEU A 390 14.46 14.88 15.55
CA LEU A 390 13.78 14.53 14.30
C LEU A 390 13.11 15.77 13.69
N ALA A 391 12.42 16.59 14.48
CA ALA A 391 11.77 17.82 14.01
C ALA A 391 12.75 18.79 13.35
N GLU A 392 13.95 18.96 13.90
CA GLU A 392 15.00 19.78 13.32
C GLU A 392 15.51 19.24 11.97
N ILE A 393 15.74 17.92 11.89
CA ILE A 393 16.18 17.27 10.65
C ILE A 393 15.08 17.39 9.59
N TRP A 394 13.84 17.07 9.96
CA TRP A 394 12.66 17.14 9.10
C TRP A 394 12.43 18.56 8.56
N ALA A 395 12.52 19.58 9.43
CA ALA A 395 12.45 20.98 9.04
C ALA A 395 13.61 21.39 8.12
N GLY A 396 14.79 20.82 8.30
CA GLY A 396 15.94 21.04 7.41
C GLY A 396 15.74 20.48 6.00
N LEU A 397 15.00 19.37 5.86
CA LEU A 397 14.70 18.73 4.57
C LEU A 397 13.50 19.38 3.87
N PHE A 398 12.42 19.66 4.60
CA PHE A 398 11.12 20.02 4.02
C PHE A 398 10.59 21.41 4.44
N GLY A 399 11.30 22.11 5.32
CA GLY A 399 10.89 23.38 5.89
C GLY A 399 10.08 23.25 7.19
N SER A 400 10.04 24.32 8.00
CA SER A 400 9.44 24.28 9.35
C SER A 400 7.93 24.02 9.39
N GLN A 401 7.21 24.38 8.33
CA GLN A 401 5.77 24.12 8.21
C GLN A 401 5.44 22.64 7.98
N ALA A 402 6.45 21.83 7.65
CA ALA A 402 6.32 20.40 7.44
C ALA A 402 6.38 19.59 8.74
N VAL A 403 6.74 20.19 9.88
CA VAL A 403 6.76 19.52 11.19
C VAL A 403 5.34 19.49 11.76
N ARG A 404 4.55 18.53 11.29
CA ARG A 404 3.18 18.26 11.76
C ARG A 404 2.99 16.74 11.78
N PRO A 405 2.24 16.16 12.73
CA PRO A 405 2.17 14.70 12.89
C PRO A 405 1.71 13.95 11.63
N ASP A 406 0.85 14.56 10.82
CA ASP A 406 0.27 14.02 9.59
C ASP A 406 1.10 14.32 8.33
N ALA A 407 2.21 15.07 8.45
CA ALA A 407 3.09 15.31 7.31
C ALA A 407 3.81 14.02 6.93
N ASP A 408 3.48 13.52 5.75
CA ASP A 408 4.13 12.36 5.18
C ASP A 408 5.37 12.77 4.37
N PHE A 409 6.43 11.98 4.52
CA PHE A 409 7.71 12.14 3.86
C PHE A 409 7.59 12.31 2.33
N PHE A 410 6.77 11.49 1.67
CA PHE A 410 6.61 11.49 0.22
C PHE A 410 5.68 12.61 -0.26
N ASP A 411 4.65 12.96 0.52
CA ASP A 411 3.78 14.11 0.21
C ASP A 411 4.55 15.45 0.24
N LEU A 412 5.63 15.51 1.00
CA LEU A 412 6.53 16.66 1.05
C LEU A 412 7.56 16.68 -0.08
N GLY A 413 7.55 15.69 -0.97
CA GLY A 413 8.50 15.56 -2.09
C GLY A 413 9.76 14.78 -1.73
N GLY A 414 9.76 14.02 -0.64
CA GLY A 414 10.85 13.11 -0.31
C GLY A 414 11.03 12.01 -1.35
N ASP A 415 12.28 11.66 -1.62
CA ASP A 415 12.71 10.57 -2.51
C ASP A 415 13.76 9.69 -1.83
N SER A 416 14.30 8.69 -2.53
CA SER A 416 15.32 7.78 -2.01
C SER A 416 16.57 8.52 -1.51
N LEU A 417 17.00 9.58 -2.20
CA LEU A 417 18.16 10.38 -1.78
C LEU A 417 17.88 11.18 -0.51
N THR A 418 16.69 11.74 -0.42
CA THR A 418 16.19 12.44 0.77
C THR A 418 16.04 11.47 1.94
N ALA A 419 15.66 10.21 1.68
CA ALA A 419 15.53 9.18 2.71
C ALA A 419 16.91 8.78 3.25
N VAL A 420 17.89 8.58 2.37
CA VAL A 420 19.29 8.37 2.75
C VAL A 420 19.82 9.54 3.60
N ARG A 421 19.52 10.79 3.21
CA ARG A 421 19.91 11.98 3.98
C ARG A 421 19.22 12.06 5.34
N LEU A 422 17.95 11.68 5.43
CA LEU A 422 17.20 11.61 6.69
C LEU A 422 17.82 10.57 7.63
N LEU A 423 18.04 9.35 7.13
CA LEU A 423 18.62 8.25 7.91
C LEU A 423 20.02 8.58 8.40
N ALA A 424 20.89 9.12 7.54
CA ALA A 424 22.25 9.51 7.92
C ALA A 424 22.25 10.57 9.04
N GLN A 425 21.39 11.58 8.96
CA GLN A 425 21.29 12.62 9.99
C GLN A 425 20.66 12.12 11.30
N VAL A 426 19.69 11.20 11.21
CA VAL A 426 19.09 10.55 12.37
C VAL A 426 20.13 9.68 13.08
N GLU A 427 20.88 8.86 12.34
CA GLU A 427 21.95 8.02 12.86
C GLU A 427 23.06 8.85 13.54
N GLU A 428 23.50 9.94 12.90
CA GLU A 428 24.51 10.84 13.46
C GLU A 428 24.08 11.45 14.81
N ARG A 429 22.80 11.85 14.93
CA ARG A 429 22.31 12.55 16.12
C ARG A 429 21.76 11.63 17.21
N LEU A 430 21.22 10.48 16.83
CA LEU A 430 20.38 9.64 17.69
C LEU A 430 20.88 8.20 17.83
N GLY A 431 21.90 7.79 17.06
CA GLY A 431 22.51 6.45 17.05
C GLY A 431 22.00 5.54 15.92
N GLU A 432 22.74 4.49 15.58
CA GLU A 432 22.46 3.58 14.45
C GLU A 432 21.09 2.88 14.54
N ASP A 433 20.62 2.55 15.76
CA ASP A 433 19.34 1.86 15.98
C ASP A 433 18.15 2.82 16.20
N ALA A 434 18.33 4.11 15.92
CA ALA A 434 17.32 5.12 16.21
C ALA A 434 16.07 5.01 15.34
N LEU A 435 16.25 4.69 14.06
CA LEU A 435 15.17 4.57 13.09
C LEU A 435 15.54 3.51 12.07
N THR A 436 14.69 2.49 11.92
CA THR A 436 14.89 1.49 10.87
C THR A 436 14.57 2.10 9.50
N PRO A 437 15.40 1.86 8.48
CA PRO A 437 15.17 2.39 7.13
C PRO A 437 13.78 2.11 6.55
N ASP A 438 13.22 0.93 6.85
CA ASP A 438 11.89 0.51 6.39
C ASP A 438 10.74 1.41 6.87
N LEU A 439 10.85 2.03 8.05
CA LEU A 439 9.77 2.84 8.62
C LEU A 439 9.40 4.04 7.75
N ILE A 440 10.34 4.59 6.99
CA ILE A 440 10.05 5.68 6.04
C ILE A 440 9.01 5.24 5.00
N PHE A 441 8.99 3.96 4.65
CA PHE A 441 8.14 3.39 3.60
C PHE A 441 6.85 2.79 4.15
N THR A 442 6.89 2.23 5.37
CA THR A 442 5.73 1.61 6.04
C THR A 442 4.89 2.60 6.86
N ASP A 443 5.50 3.57 7.54
CA ASP A 443 4.83 4.67 8.27
C ASP A 443 5.66 5.97 8.18
N GLY A 444 5.70 6.55 6.98
CA GLY A 444 6.50 7.73 6.64
C GLY A 444 5.98 9.06 7.17
N THR A 445 5.00 9.06 8.09
CA THR A 445 4.50 10.29 8.70
C THR A 445 5.47 10.80 9.76
N PHE A 446 5.60 12.11 9.93
CA PHE A 446 6.43 12.67 11.01
C PHE A 446 6.01 12.11 12.38
N GLY A 447 4.70 11.96 12.62
CA GLY A 447 4.16 11.36 13.85
C GLY A 447 4.57 9.89 14.03
N GLY A 448 4.49 9.08 12.97
CA GLY A 448 4.90 7.68 12.97
C GLY A 448 6.39 7.50 13.25
N LEU A 449 7.23 8.25 12.54
CA LEU A 449 8.67 8.24 12.73
C LEU A 449 9.08 8.78 14.12
N ALA A 450 8.41 9.81 14.62
CA ALA A 450 8.63 10.33 15.97
C ALA A 450 8.32 9.27 17.04
N ALA A 451 7.17 8.59 16.92
CA ALA A 451 6.78 7.52 17.82
C ALA A 451 7.80 6.36 17.82
N ALA A 452 8.29 5.97 16.64
CA ALA A 452 9.30 4.92 16.51
C ALA A 452 10.63 5.31 17.15
N ILE A 453 11.10 6.54 16.92
CA ILE A 453 12.35 7.05 17.49
C ILE A 453 12.28 7.16 19.02
N GLU A 454 11.13 7.50 19.59
CA GLU A 454 10.94 7.49 21.05
C GLU A 454 10.89 6.06 21.61
N ALA A 455 10.24 5.14 20.91
CA ALA A 455 10.19 3.73 21.30
C ALA A 455 11.57 3.05 21.25
N SER A 456 12.47 3.53 20.39
CA SER A 456 13.85 3.03 20.27
C SER A 456 14.78 3.51 21.41
N ALA A 457 14.29 4.31 22.35
CA ALA A 457 15.11 4.85 23.43
C ALA A 457 15.62 3.72 24.35
N PRO A 458 16.93 3.67 24.68
CA PRO A 458 17.44 2.69 25.63
C PRO A 458 16.76 2.90 27.00
N GLU A 459 16.17 1.85 27.57
CA GLU A 459 15.56 1.87 28.91
C GLU A 459 16.59 2.24 30.00
N ARG A 460 16.90 3.51 30.25
CA ARG A 460 17.52 3.98 31.51
C ARG A 460 17.20 5.42 31.87
N ALA A 461 16.10 5.63 32.61
CA ALA A 461 15.97 6.74 33.57
C ALA A 461 15.01 6.46 34.76
N SER A 462 14.79 5.19 35.16
CA SER A 462 14.04 4.83 36.39
C SER A 462 14.97 4.44 37.57
N ALA A 463 16.16 5.04 37.67
CA ALA A 463 17.09 4.79 38.78
C ALA A 463 17.60 6.07 39.46
N ALA A 464 16.85 7.17 39.38
CA ALA A 464 17.14 8.42 40.09
C ALA A 464 15.94 8.86 40.95
N ALA A 465 15.36 7.95 41.72
CA ALA A 465 14.37 8.27 42.76
C ALA A 465 14.43 7.24 43.90
N GLY A 466 15.25 7.54 44.91
CA GLY A 466 15.43 6.75 46.13
C GLY A 466 16.91 6.77 46.48
N THR A 467 17.42 7.59 47.38
CA THR A 467 16.84 8.13 48.61
C THR A 467 17.72 9.29 49.08
N HIS A 468 17.14 10.48 49.25
CA HIS A 468 17.73 11.48 50.15
C HIS A 468 16.65 12.33 50.81
N ARG A 469 16.42 12.08 52.11
CA ARG A 469 16.05 13.00 53.22
C ARG A 469 15.43 12.16 54.35
N ALA A 470 15.68 12.37 55.65
CA ALA A 470 16.53 13.31 56.38
C ALA A 470 16.49 12.96 57.89
N GLY A 471 17.52 13.39 58.63
CA GLY A 471 17.54 13.70 60.07
C GLY A 471 17.36 12.54 61.07
N GLY A 472 18.02 12.48 62.23
CA GLY A 472 18.96 13.36 62.90
C GLY A 472 19.21 12.80 64.31
N GLU A 473 20.44 13.02 64.81
CA GLU A 473 20.88 13.05 66.22
C GLU A 473 20.59 11.88 67.19
N GLU A 474 21.64 11.21 67.69
CA GLU A 474 22.28 11.49 69.00
C GLU A 474 23.35 10.43 69.39
N ARG A 475 24.51 10.96 69.85
CA ARG A 475 25.41 10.47 70.92
C ARG A 475 26.13 9.11 70.82
N SER A 476 27.47 9.20 70.74
CA SER A 476 28.45 8.28 71.36
C SER A 476 28.20 8.11 72.89
N PRO A 477 28.70 7.04 73.59
CA PRO A 477 30.02 6.42 73.37
C PRO A 477 30.18 4.90 73.65
N GLU A 478 31.32 4.38 73.16
CA GLU A 478 32.24 3.40 73.78
C GLU A 478 31.85 1.95 74.18
N HIS A 479 32.87 1.08 73.98
CA HIS A 479 33.07 -0.34 74.40
C HIS A 479 32.37 -1.37 73.50
N GLY A 480 33.00 -2.44 73.01
CA GLY A 480 34.13 -3.24 73.49
C GLY A 480 33.67 -4.71 73.49
N ASP A 481 34.38 -5.58 72.78
CA ASP A 481 34.34 -7.07 72.78
C ASP A 481 33.02 -7.80 73.07
N LEU A 482 32.49 -8.51 72.06
CA LEU A 482 32.47 -9.99 71.93
C LEU A 482 31.62 -10.44 70.74
#